data_AF-A0AAD7ELK3-F1
#
_entry.id   AF-A0AAD7ELK3-F1
#
_cell.length_a   1.000
_cell.length_b   1.000
_cell.length_c   1.000
_cell.angle_alpha   90.00
_cell.angle_beta   90.00
_cell.angle_gamma   90.00
#
_symmetry.space_group_name_H-M   'P 1'
#
loop_
_entity.id
_entity.type
_entity.pdbx_description
1 polymer ?
#
loop_
_entity_poly.entity_id
_entity_poly.type
_entity_poly.pdbx_seq_one_letter_code
_entity_poly.pdbx_strand_id
1 'polypeptide(L)'
;MGRDDPALRFRGHKRRRSQAQTEHMSQLNSARSSMTSLHTQPGADKENRVSSDVGKAQERANAYQRSYYNTTKKLKRVHTANADQAAVLAETRVKNGHLRSKVEQLGTEVTDLEAESSIHKNLRDKHEQVVHMKDVRDKNVERDVTRQKRVDKAQEAIASTVAIASVEALEAAYLIAPRADGYLSVAALDLQLDWHLANPVPGLPGSEETSASGIPKAKTGPKGRGTRETRFEYLKQAISRRSRTTETPAADPSAAVEEPVPLEVSSMDVDDGAYDSEEDFYGPRRGLGL
;
A
#
# COMPACT_ATOMS: atom_id res chain seq x y z
N MET A 1 32.83 34.12 0.66
CA MET A 1 34.30 33.97 0.70
C MET A 1 34.63 32.59 0.15
N GLY A 2 35.49 32.35 -0.83
CA GLY A 2 36.15 33.17 -1.84
C GLY A 2 36.18 32.34 -3.13
N ARG A 3 36.12 33.01 -4.29
CA ARG A 3 36.15 32.39 -5.62
C ARG A 3 37.60 32.10 -6.00
N ASP A 4 37.92 30.85 -6.29
CA ASP A 4 39.23 30.48 -6.84
C ASP A 4 39.24 30.72 -8.35
N ASP A 5 39.93 31.79 -8.74
CA ASP A 5 40.14 32.22 -10.12
C ASP A 5 41.16 31.31 -10.84
N PRO A 6 40.80 30.63 -11.95
CA PRO A 6 41.73 29.82 -12.74
C PRO A 6 42.76 30.65 -13.53
N ALA A 7 42.72 31.98 -13.45
CA ALA A 7 43.60 32.89 -14.20
C ALA A 7 45.03 33.02 -13.65
N LEU A 8 45.34 32.49 -12.45
CA LEU A 8 46.65 32.68 -11.80
C LEU A 8 47.71 31.61 -12.12
N ARG A 9 47.36 30.50 -12.79
CA ARG A 9 48.33 29.41 -13.07
C ARG A 9 49.17 29.59 -14.34
N PHE A 10 48.84 30.55 -15.21
CA PHE A 10 49.55 30.74 -16.48
C PHE A 10 50.67 31.81 -16.48
N ARG A 11 50.94 32.49 -15.36
CA ARG A 11 52.00 33.53 -15.28
C ARG A 11 53.37 33.03 -14.78
N GLY A 12 53.47 31.80 -14.29
CA GLY A 12 54.73 31.26 -13.74
C GLY A 12 55.73 30.74 -14.78
N HIS A 13 55.26 30.29 -15.95
CA HIS A 13 56.13 29.63 -16.94
C HIS A 13 56.89 30.57 -17.88
N LYS A 14 56.44 31.83 -18.06
CA LYS A 14 57.16 32.79 -18.90
C LYS A 14 58.38 33.42 -18.20
N ARG A 15 58.36 33.58 -16.87
CA ARG A 15 59.50 34.14 -16.11
C ARG A 15 60.70 33.20 -16.00
N ARG A 16 60.48 31.87 -15.96
CA ARG A 16 61.59 30.90 -15.88
C ARG A 16 62.33 30.70 -17.22
N ARG A 17 61.66 30.88 -18.36
CA ARG A 17 62.34 30.83 -19.68
C ARG A 17 63.18 32.07 -19.97
N SER A 18 62.79 33.26 -19.49
CA SER A 18 63.58 34.48 -19.70
C SER A 18 64.86 34.49 -18.86
N GLN A 19 64.83 33.98 -17.62
CA GLN A 19 66.03 33.88 -16.77
C GLN A 19 67.09 32.93 -17.35
N ALA A 20 66.67 31.76 -17.87
CA ALA A 20 67.57 30.80 -18.49
C ALA A 20 68.20 31.31 -19.80
N GLN A 21 67.51 32.18 -20.56
CA GLN A 21 68.09 32.83 -21.75
C GLN A 21 69.08 33.95 -21.40
N THR A 22 68.83 34.73 -20.34
CA THR A 22 69.76 35.76 -19.88
C THR A 22 71.06 35.19 -19.30
N GLU A 23 71.00 34.06 -18.59
CA GLU A 23 72.19 33.41 -18.05
C GLU A 23 73.08 32.81 -19.15
N HIS A 24 72.47 32.25 -20.20
CA HIS A 24 73.22 31.69 -21.34
C HIS A 24 73.89 32.78 -22.21
N MET A 25 73.29 33.97 -22.32
CA MET A 25 73.90 35.13 -23.02
C MET A 25 74.98 35.82 -22.19
N SER A 26 74.84 35.88 -20.86
CA SER A 26 75.86 36.41 -19.95
C SER A 26 77.15 35.56 -19.96
N GLN A 27 77.02 34.23 -19.99
CA GLN A 27 78.16 33.32 -20.09
C GLN A 27 78.89 33.43 -21.45
N LEU A 28 78.16 33.67 -22.55
CA LEU A 28 78.75 33.89 -23.87
C LEU A 28 79.47 35.25 -23.99
N ASN A 29 79.00 36.29 -23.30
CA ASN A 29 79.66 37.61 -23.30
C ASN A 29 80.88 37.68 -22.36
N SER A 30 80.89 36.91 -21.27
CA SER A 30 82.06 36.76 -20.39
C SER A 30 83.22 36.03 -21.11
N ALA A 31 82.90 35.05 -21.96
CA ALA A 31 83.87 34.38 -22.83
C ALA A 31 84.42 35.30 -23.95
N ARG A 32 83.63 36.29 -24.41
CA ARG A 32 84.07 37.26 -25.44
C ARG A 32 84.93 38.40 -24.89
N SER A 33 84.73 38.80 -23.64
CA SER A 33 85.52 39.88 -23.00
C SER A 33 86.94 39.45 -22.60
N SER A 34 87.24 38.15 -22.62
CA SER A 34 88.57 37.62 -22.24
C SER A 34 89.55 37.48 -23.43
N MET A 35 89.17 37.96 -24.63
CA MET A 35 89.93 37.78 -25.89
C MET A 35 90.54 39.07 -26.47
N THR A 36 90.58 40.16 -25.70
CA THR A 36 91.22 41.43 -26.12
C THR A 36 92.15 41.95 -25.04
N SER A 37 93.24 41.22 -24.78
CA SER A 37 94.40 41.74 -24.07
C SER A 37 95.58 40.81 -24.33
N LEU A 38 96.43 41.17 -25.28
CA LEU A 38 97.87 41.35 -25.06
C LEU A 38 98.61 41.52 -26.39
N HIS A 39 99.38 42.60 -26.40
CA HIS A 39 100.27 43.11 -27.42
C HIS A 39 101.70 42.60 -27.13
N THR A 40 102.48 42.34 -28.20
CA THR A 40 103.96 42.21 -28.31
C THR A 40 104.67 41.09 -27.51
N GLN A 41 105.68 40.34 -27.99
CA GLN A 41 106.64 40.43 -29.11
C GLN A 41 107.24 39.00 -29.39
N PRO A 42 108.20 38.81 -30.34
CA PRO A 42 108.37 37.58 -31.11
C PRO A 42 109.45 36.62 -30.60
N GLY A 43 109.38 35.37 -31.03
CA GLY A 43 110.55 34.48 -31.09
C GLY A 43 110.35 33.13 -30.40
N ALA A 44 110.74 32.09 -31.13
CA ALA A 44 110.96 30.71 -30.70
C ALA A 44 109.72 29.82 -30.42
N ASP A 45 109.83 28.59 -30.92
CA ASP A 45 109.12 27.37 -30.50
C ASP A 45 107.70 27.14 -31.00
N LYS A 46 107.58 27.01 -32.34
CA LYS A 46 106.35 26.58 -33.03
C LYS A 46 105.97 25.10 -32.82
N GLU A 47 106.83 24.27 -32.23
CA GLU A 47 106.59 22.82 -32.17
C GLU A 47 105.86 22.36 -30.88
N ASN A 48 105.92 23.11 -29.77
CA ASN A 48 105.22 22.74 -28.53
C ASN A 48 103.77 23.29 -28.41
N ARG A 49 103.41 24.35 -29.14
CA ARG A 49 102.03 24.91 -29.15
C ARG A 49 101.04 24.04 -29.93
N VAL A 50 101.48 23.43 -31.02
CA VAL A 50 100.63 22.57 -31.87
C VAL A 50 100.19 21.31 -31.11
N SER A 51 101.07 20.69 -30.31
CA SER A 51 100.70 19.56 -29.44
C SER A 51 99.71 19.92 -28.32
N SER A 52 99.81 21.12 -27.73
CA SER A 52 98.85 21.62 -26.73
C SER A 52 97.45 21.82 -27.32
N ASP A 53 97.36 22.39 -28.52
CA ASP A 53 96.07 22.70 -29.15
C ASP A 53 95.41 21.45 -29.74
N VAL A 54 96.19 20.47 -30.21
CA VAL A 54 95.70 19.13 -30.59
C VAL A 54 95.19 18.36 -29.36
N GLY A 55 95.88 18.42 -28.21
CA GLY A 55 95.41 17.83 -26.96
C GLY A 55 94.08 18.41 -26.47
N LYS A 56 93.91 19.74 -26.54
CA LYS A 56 92.66 20.43 -26.21
C LYS A 56 91.52 20.11 -27.18
N ALA A 57 91.83 19.94 -28.47
CA ALA A 57 90.84 19.51 -29.48
C ALA A 57 90.36 18.08 -29.22
N GLN A 58 91.28 17.17 -28.86
CA GLN A 58 90.95 15.79 -28.50
C GLN A 58 90.10 15.72 -27.21
N GLU A 59 90.41 16.53 -26.22
CA GLU A 59 89.65 16.61 -24.97
C GLU A 59 88.22 17.14 -25.20
N ARG A 60 88.05 18.14 -26.07
CA ARG A 60 86.73 18.62 -26.50
C ARG A 60 85.93 17.56 -27.26
N ALA A 61 86.58 16.81 -28.16
CA ALA A 61 85.94 15.71 -28.89
C ALA A 61 85.49 14.59 -27.94
N ASN A 62 86.34 14.21 -26.97
CA ASN A 62 86.00 13.25 -25.94
C ASN A 62 84.86 13.74 -25.02
N ALA A 63 84.86 15.02 -24.65
CA ALA A 63 83.78 15.62 -23.86
C ALA A 63 82.45 15.63 -24.64
N TYR A 64 82.49 15.90 -25.94
CA TYR A 64 81.31 15.82 -26.81
C TYR A 64 80.76 14.40 -26.91
N GLN A 65 81.63 13.40 -27.11
CA GLN A 65 81.22 11.99 -27.14
C GLN A 65 80.59 11.54 -25.81
N ARG A 66 81.18 11.92 -24.66
CA ARG A 66 80.60 11.63 -23.34
C ARG A 66 79.25 12.32 -23.16
N SER A 67 79.13 13.59 -23.57
CA SER A 67 77.88 14.35 -23.53
C SER A 67 76.80 13.68 -24.39
N TYR A 68 77.11 13.33 -25.64
CA TYR A 68 76.22 12.63 -26.55
C TYR A 68 75.78 11.26 -26.01
N TYR A 69 76.72 10.48 -25.45
CA TYR A 69 76.40 9.21 -24.81
C TYR A 69 75.48 9.39 -23.59
N ASN A 70 75.74 10.40 -22.75
CA ASN A 70 74.92 10.67 -21.57
C ASN A 70 73.51 11.17 -21.94
N THR A 71 73.38 12.02 -22.97
CA THR A 71 72.07 12.51 -23.43
C THR A 71 71.27 11.39 -24.08
N THR A 72 71.88 10.55 -24.92
CA THR A 72 71.21 9.38 -25.52
C THR A 72 70.83 8.35 -24.46
N LYS A 73 71.68 8.09 -23.46
CA LYS A 73 71.35 7.23 -22.31
C LYS A 73 70.18 7.78 -21.50
N LYS A 74 70.14 9.09 -21.25
CA LYS A 74 69.03 9.75 -20.57
C LYS A 74 67.74 9.68 -21.38
N LEU A 75 67.81 9.88 -22.70
CA LEU A 75 66.67 9.77 -23.60
C LEU A 75 66.09 8.35 -23.60
N LYS A 76 66.94 7.32 -23.67
CA LYS A 76 66.51 5.90 -23.56
C LYS A 76 65.77 5.63 -22.25
N ARG A 77 66.28 6.12 -21.11
CA ARG A 77 65.60 5.99 -19.81
C ARG A 77 64.24 6.67 -19.76
N VAL A 78 64.10 7.83 -20.41
CA VAL A 78 62.81 8.53 -20.48
C VAL A 78 61.82 7.75 -21.36
N HIS A 79 62.27 7.21 -22.50
CA HIS A 79 61.42 6.37 -23.35
C HIS A 79 60.95 5.11 -22.64
N THR A 80 61.82 4.42 -21.89
CA THR A 80 61.41 3.24 -21.12
C THR A 80 60.41 3.61 -20.02
N ALA A 81 60.67 4.68 -19.26
CA ALA A 81 59.75 5.14 -18.21
C ALA A 81 58.37 5.53 -18.78
N ASN A 82 58.33 6.17 -19.95
CA ASN A 82 57.06 6.50 -20.63
C ASN A 82 56.32 5.25 -21.13
N ALA A 83 57.05 4.23 -21.60
CA ALA A 83 56.47 2.96 -22.02
C ALA A 83 55.86 2.21 -20.82
N ASP A 84 56.56 2.18 -19.69
CA ASP A 84 56.08 1.57 -18.45
C ASP A 84 54.81 2.29 -17.93
N GLN A 85 54.80 3.63 -17.96
CA GLN A 85 53.61 4.41 -17.62
C GLN A 85 52.42 4.12 -18.55
N ALA A 86 52.65 3.99 -19.86
CA ALA A 86 51.61 3.65 -20.82
C ALA A 86 51.04 2.24 -20.57
N ALA A 87 51.88 1.26 -20.20
CA ALA A 87 51.46 -0.08 -19.85
C ALA A 87 50.56 -0.09 -18.59
N VAL A 88 50.94 0.66 -17.54
CA VAL A 88 50.12 0.81 -16.32
C VAL A 88 48.77 1.47 -16.63
N LEU A 89 48.74 2.50 -17.49
CA LEU A 89 47.49 3.14 -17.92
C LEU A 89 46.60 2.19 -18.74
N ALA A 90 47.18 1.32 -19.57
CA ALA A 90 46.44 0.31 -20.31
C ALA A 90 45.82 -0.74 -19.36
N GLU A 91 46.57 -1.26 -18.39
CA GLU A 91 46.05 -2.21 -17.41
C GLU A 91 44.92 -1.63 -16.55
N THR A 92 45.10 -0.40 -16.06
CA THR A 92 44.06 0.29 -15.28
C THR A 92 42.80 0.54 -16.10
N ARG A 93 42.94 0.86 -17.40
CA ARG A 93 41.78 0.99 -18.30
C ARG A 93 41.01 -0.32 -18.46
N VAL A 94 41.72 -1.45 -18.61
CA VAL A 94 41.10 -2.78 -18.68
C VAL A 94 40.39 -3.13 -17.38
N LYS A 95 41.05 -2.94 -16.24
CA LYS A 95 40.47 -3.17 -14.90
C LYS A 95 39.21 -2.32 -14.68
N ASN A 96 39.27 -1.04 -15.02
CA ASN A 96 38.12 -0.14 -14.91
C ASN A 96 36.98 -0.53 -15.86
N GLY A 97 37.28 -1.03 -17.06
CA GLY A 97 36.28 -1.58 -17.97
C GLY A 97 35.57 -2.80 -17.38
N HIS A 98 36.33 -3.74 -16.80
CA HIS A 98 35.76 -4.92 -16.14
C HIS A 98 34.88 -4.54 -14.94
N LEU A 99 35.34 -3.60 -14.09
CA LEU A 99 34.55 -3.11 -12.96
C LEU A 99 33.24 -2.45 -13.42
N ARG A 100 33.25 -1.65 -14.49
CA ARG A 100 32.03 -1.04 -15.05
C ARG A 100 31.03 -2.11 -15.51
N SER A 101 31.50 -3.12 -16.24
CA SER A 101 30.65 -4.24 -16.68
C SER A 101 30.05 -5.00 -15.49
N LYS A 102 30.82 -5.23 -14.42
CA LYS A 102 30.32 -5.87 -13.20
C LYS A 102 29.28 -5.02 -12.46
N VAL A 103 29.46 -3.70 -12.43
CA VAL A 103 28.48 -2.78 -11.83
C VAL A 103 27.17 -2.79 -12.64
N GLU A 104 27.25 -2.85 -13.97
CA GLU A 104 26.08 -2.94 -14.83
C GLU A 104 25.31 -4.26 -14.63
N GLN A 105 26.02 -5.39 -14.55
CA GLN A 105 25.43 -6.71 -14.25
C GLN A 105 24.74 -6.74 -12.87
N LEU A 106 25.41 -6.23 -11.83
CA LEU A 106 24.81 -6.14 -10.50
C LEU A 106 23.60 -5.19 -10.49
N GLY A 107 23.63 -4.14 -11.31
CA GLY A 107 22.49 -3.24 -11.50
C GLY A 107 21.26 -3.98 -12.02
N THR A 108 21.42 -4.83 -13.04
CA THR A 108 20.32 -5.64 -13.58
C THR A 108 19.83 -6.70 -12.60
N GLU A 109 20.73 -7.37 -11.88
CA GLU A 109 20.35 -8.37 -10.87
C GLU A 109 19.55 -7.74 -9.71
N VAL A 110 19.93 -6.54 -9.26
CA VAL A 110 19.18 -5.82 -8.22
C VAL A 110 17.77 -5.47 -8.71
N THR A 111 17.61 -5.00 -9.95
CA THR A 111 16.28 -4.68 -10.48
C THR A 111 15.39 -5.92 -10.62
N ASP A 112 15.97 -7.07 -11.00
CA ASP A 112 15.23 -8.33 -11.10
C ASP A 112 14.77 -8.80 -9.72
N LEU A 113 15.64 -8.75 -8.71
CA LEU A 113 15.30 -9.10 -7.32
C LEU A 113 14.24 -8.17 -6.73
N GLU A 114 14.28 -6.87 -7.03
CA GLU A 114 13.25 -5.92 -6.62
C GLU A 114 11.90 -6.25 -7.26
N ALA A 115 11.88 -6.64 -8.55
CA ALA A 115 10.67 -7.07 -9.24
C ALA A 115 10.10 -8.37 -8.63
N GLU A 116 10.93 -9.37 -8.36
CA GLU A 116 10.53 -10.62 -7.71
C GLU A 116 9.96 -10.37 -6.31
N SER A 117 10.63 -9.54 -5.51
CA SER A 117 10.17 -9.15 -4.17
C SER A 117 8.79 -8.48 -4.22
N SER A 118 8.57 -7.60 -5.20
CA SER A 118 7.27 -6.96 -5.44
C SER A 118 6.19 -7.97 -5.79
N ILE A 119 6.48 -8.94 -6.66
CA ILE A 119 5.55 -10.03 -7.01
C ILE A 119 5.19 -10.85 -5.77
N HIS A 120 6.17 -11.25 -4.97
CA HIS A 120 5.93 -12.02 -3.75
C HIS A 120 5.08 -11.28 -2.72
N LYS A 121 5.31 -9.97 -2.55
CA LYS A 121 4.49 -9.13 -1.68
C LYS A 121 3.04 -9.09 -2.17
N ASN A 122 2.82 -8.83 -3.45
CA ASN A 122 1.49 -8.81 -4.04
C ASN A 122 0.75 -10.16 -3.91
N LEU A 123 1.47 -11.27 -4.07
CA LEU A 123 0.89 -12.61 -3.87
C LEU A 123 0.50 -12.86 -2.40
N ARG A 124 1.32 -12.41 -1.46
CA ARG A 124 1.01 -12.50 -0.03
C ARG A 124 -0.22 -11.68 0.33
N ASP A 125 -0.27 -10.42 -0.11
CA ASP A 125 -1.39 -9.51 0.18
C ASP A 125 -2.71 -10.09 -0.39
N LYS A 126 -2.68 -10.65 -1.60
CA LYS A 126 -3.83 -11.35 -2.19
C LYS A 126 -4.23 -12.59 -1.40
N HIS A 127 -3.25 -13.38 -0.93
CA HIS A 127 -3.53 -14.56 -0.12
C HIS A 127 -4.17 -14.18 1.21
N GLU A 128 -3.66 -13.15 1.89
CA GLU A 128 -4.22 -12.61 3.13
C GLU A 128 -5.66 -12.11 2.92
N GLN A 129 -5.93 -11.42 1.81
CA GLN A 129 -7.28 -10.99 1.46
C GLN A 129 -8.23 -12.19 1.26
N VAL A 130 -7.80 -13.23 0.56
CA VAL A 130 -8.62 -14.44 0.35
C VAL A 130 -8.91 -15.16 1.67
N VAL A 131 -7.91 -15.30 2.54
CA VAL A 131 -8.09 -15.89 3.88
C VAL A 131 -9.07 -15.05 4.69
N HIS A 132 -8.91 -13.73 4.70
CA HIS A 132 -9.81 -12.82 5.40
C HIS A 132 -11.26 -12.94 4.90
N MET A 133 -11.47 -12.96 3.58
CA MET A 133 -12.81 -13.12 3.00
C MET A 133 -13.45 -14.46 3.40
N LYS A 134 -12.67 -15.53 3.45
CA LYS A 134 -13.14 -16.83 3.91
C LYS A 134 -13.56 -16.78 5.38
N ASP A 135 -12.74 -16.20 6.26
CA ASP A 135 -13.05 -16.07 7.68
C ASP A 135 -14.32 -15.23 7.93
N VAL A 136 -14.51 -14.15 7.18
CA VAL A 136 -15.73 -13.32 7.24
C VAL A 136 -16.94 -14.13 6.82
N ARG A 137 -16.85 -14.88 5.73
CA ARG A 137 -17.93 -15.74 5.24
C ARG A 137 -18.30 -16.79 6.29
N ASP A 138 -17.32 -17.49 6.85
CA ASP A 138 -17.55 -18.57 7.82
C ASP A 138 -18.22 -18.02 9.09
N LYS A 139 -17.78 -16.85 9.59
CA LYS A 139 -18.41 -16.17 10.73
C LYS A 139 -19.84 -15.71 10.45
N ASN A 140 -20.13 -15.27 9.23
CA ASN A 140 -21.49 -14.87 8.86
C ASN A 140 -22.41 -16.09 8.79
N VAL A 141 -21.95 -17.20 8.20
CA VAL A 141 -22.70 -18.47 8.19
C VAL A 141 -22.98 -18.95 9.60
N GLU A 142 -22.00 -18.93 10.51
CA GLU A 142 -22.21 -19.33 11.90
C GLU A 142 -23.24 -18.45 12.63
N ARG A 143 -23.20 -17.14 12.39
CA ARG A 143 -24.16 -16.18 12.95
C ARG A 143 -25.57 -16.47 12.43
N ASP A 144 -25.71 -16.73 11.13
CA ASP A 144 -27.00 -17.01 10.49
C ASP A 144 -27.58 -18.34 10.99
N VAL A 145 -26.76 -19.38 11.12
CA VAL A 145 -27.18 -20.66 11.72
C VAL A 145 -27.67 -20.45 13.16
N THR A 146 -26.95 -19.66 13.95
CA THR A 146 -27.34 -19.37 15.33
C THR A 146 -28.64 -18.56 15.39
N ARG A 147 -28.79 -17.58 14.49
CA ARG A 147 -30.02 -16.78 14.37
C ARG A 147 -31.19 -17.68 13.98
N GLN A 148 -31.01 -18.54 12.99
CA GLN A 148 -32.05 -19.45 12.53
C GLN A 148 -32.48 -20.41 13.65
N LYS A 149 -31.54 -21.03 14.36
CA LYS A 149 -31.84 -21.88 15.53
C LYS A 149 -32.67 -21.16 16.60
N ARG A 150 -32.42 -19.86 16.82
CA ARG A 150 -33.22 -19.05 17.77
C ARG A 150 -34.63 -18.80 17.23
N VAL A 151 -34.78 -18.55 15.93
CA VAL A 151 -36.08 -18.40 15.27
C VAL A 151 -36.86 -19.70 15.33
N ASP A 152 -36.24 -20.82 14.95
CA ASP A 152 -36.86 -22.15 14.97
C ASP A 152 -37.34 -22.50 16.38
N LYS A 153 -36.50 -22.27 17.41
CA LYS A 153 -36.88 -22.48 18.81
C LYS A 153 -38.04 -21.58 19.25
N ALA A 154 -38.09 -20.32 18.80
CA ALA A 154 -39.20 -19.42 19.10
C ALA A 154 -40.49 -19.89 18.41
N GLN A 155 -40.41 -20.35 17.16
CA GLN A 155 -41.54 -20.91 16.43
C GLN A 155 -42.04 -22.21 17.05
N GLU A 156 -41.14 -23.10 17.48
CA GLU A 156 -41.48 -24.33 18.19
C GLU A 156 -42.17 -24.02 19.55
N ALA A 157 -41.66 -23.04 20.29
CA ALA A 157 -42.30 -22.58 21.51
C ALA A 157 -43.72 -22.06 21.25
N ILE A 158 -43.93 -21.28 20.18
CA ILE A 158 -45.26 -20.83 19.77
C ILE A 158 -46.14 -22.04 19.41
N ALA A 159 -45.67 -22.95 18.55
CA ALA A 159 -46.45 -24.10 18.09
C ALA A 159 -46.86 -25.06 19.21
N SER A 160 -46.00 -25.25 20.22
CA SER A 160 -46.27 -26.09 21.39
C SER A 160 -47.10 -25.41 22.48
N THR A 161 -47.41 -24.12 22.35
CA THR A 161 -48.21 -23.39 23.33
C THR A 161 -49.66 -23.82 23.30
N VAL A 162 -50.21 -24.20 24.46
CA VAL A 162 -51.65 -24.41 24.63
C VAL A 162 -52.35 -23.06 24.74
N ALA A 163 -53.14 -22.73 23.73
CA ALA A 163 -53.82 -21.43 23.66
C ALA A 163 -54.95 -21.30 24.68
N ILE A 164 -55.05 -20.14 25.33
CA ILE A 164 -56.19 -19.82 26.19
C ILE A 164 -57.38 -19.50 25.28
N ALA A 165 -58.39 -20.36 25.31
CA ALA A 165 -59.53 -20.28 24.40
C ALA A 165 -60.71 -19.44 24.90
N SER A 166 -60.78 -19.12 26.20
CA SER A 166 -61.89 -18.38 26.79
C SER A 166 -61.42 -17.15 27.57
N VAL A 167 -62.25 -16.10 27.54
CA VAL A 167 -62.00 -14.85 28.28
C VAL A 167 -62.03 -15.10 29.79
N GLU A 168 -62.93 -15.96 30.27
CA GLU A 168 -63.02 -16.33 31.68
C GLU A 168 -61.73 -16.99 32.20
N ALA A 169 -61.15 -17.92 31.43
CA ALA A 169 -59.88 -18.55 31.80
C ALA A 169 -58.71 -17.55 31.79
N LEU A 170 -58.73 -16.60 30.84
CA LEU A 170 -57.74 -15.53 30.78
C LEU A 170 -57.84 -14.60 32.01
N GLU A 171 -59.04 -14.17 32.38
CA GLU A 171 -59.29 -13.31 33.54
C GLU A 171 -58.90 -13.99 34.84
N ALA A 172 -59.27 -15.27 35.00
CA ALA A 172 -58.86 -16.07 36.16
C ALA A 172 -57.34 -16.15 36.29
N ALA A 173 -56.62 -16.44 35.19
CA ALA A 173 -55.16 -16.51 35.18
C ALA A 173 -54.47 -15.15 35.41
N TYR A 174 -55.11 -14.06 34.99
CA TYR A 174 -54.57 -12.71 35.14
C TYR A 174 -54.57 -12.22 36.60
N LEU A 175 -55.58 -12.64 37.37
CA LEU A 175 -55.78 -12.28 38.78
C LEU A 175 -54.87 -13.06 39.75
N ILE A 176 -54.23 -14.13 39.29
CA ILE A 176 -53.27 -14.90 40.10
C ILE A 176 -52.11 -14.00 40.53
N ALA A 177 -51.67 -14.15 41.78
CA ALA A 177 -50.58 -13.36 42.32
C ALA A 177 -49.24 -13.66 41.59
N PRO A 178 -48.34 -12.68 41.43
CA PRO A 178 -47.02 -12.92 40.85
C PRO A 178 -46.27 -14.04 41.57
N ARG A 179 -45.63 -14.94 40.79
CA ARG A 179 -44.87 -16.11 41.26
C ARG A 179 -45.71 -17.27 41.83
N ALA A 180 -47.04 -17.18 41.84
CA ALA A 180 -47.89 -18.33 42.10
C ALA A 180 -48.03 -19.20 40.84
N ASP A 181 -48.33 -20.49 41.03
CA ASP A 181 -48.56 -21.41 39.92
C ASP A 181 -49.74 -20.95 39.08
N GLY A 182 -49.57 -20.97 37.76
CA GLY A 182 -50.56 -20.46 36.81
C GLY A 182 -50.52 -18.93 36.60
N TYR A 183 -49.63 -18.20 37.28
CA TYR A 183 -49.45 -16.77 37.04
C TYR A 183 -49.07 -16.48 35.58
N LEU A 184 -49.89 -15.67 34.91
CA LEU A 184 -49.64 -15.28 33.54
C LEU A 184 -48.61 -14.13 33.47
N SER A 185 -47.35 -14.52 33.26
CA SER A 185 -46.23 -13.60 33.09
C SER A 185 -46.31 -12.82 31.78
N VAL A 186 -45.53 -11.74 31.66
CA VAL A 186 -45.44 -10.95 30.42
C VAL A 186 -44.96 -11.82 29.25
N ALA A 187 -43.98 -12.70 29.47
CA ALA A 187 -43.50 -13.61 28.43
C ALA A 187 -44.57 -14.63 28.01
N ALA A 188 -45.38 -15.12 28.96
CA ALA A 188 -46.50 -16.01 28.65
C ALA A 188 -47.61 -15.30 27.86
N LEU A 189 -47.92 -14.04 28.20
CA LEU A 189 -48.83 -13.20 27.40
C LEU A 189 -48.31 -12.98 25.99
N ASP A 190 -47.03 -12.65 25.82
CA ASP A 190 -46.43 -12.46 24.51
C ASP A 190 -46.49 -13.74 23.67
N LEU A 191 -46.23 -14.89 24.28
CA LEU A 191 -46.31 -16.20 23.61
C LEU A 191 -47.74 -16.56 23.17
N GLN A 192 -48.75 -16.26 24.00
CA GLN A 192 -50.16 -16.43 23.64
C GLN A 192 -50.56 -15.49 22.48
N LEU A 193 -50.12 -14.24 22.50
CA LEU A 193 -50.34 -13.29 21.41
C LEU A 193 -49.67 -13.76 20.12
N ASP A 194 -48.44 -14.28 20.18
CA ASP A 194 -47.73 -14.83 19.03
C ASP A 194 -48.43 -16.07 18.45
N TRP A 195 -49.02 -16.90 19.31
CA TRP A 195 -49.85 -18.02 18.86
C TRP A 195 -51.07 -17.55 18.06
N HIS A 196 -51.78 -16.51 18.52
CA HIS A 196 -52.92 -15.93 17.81
C HIS A 196 -52.53 -15.19 16.52
N LEU A 197 -51.28 -14.73 16.40
CA LEU A 197 -50.72 -14.19 15.16
C LEU A 197 -50.38 -15.29 14.15
N ALA A 198 -49.84 -16.42 14.62
CA ALA A 198 -49.53 -17.59 13.79
C ALA A 198 -50.78 -18.35 13.33
N ASN A 199 -51.88 -18.26 14.08
CA ASN A 199 -53.15 -18.95 13.80
C ASN A 199 -54.30 -17.95 13.60
N PRO A 200 -54.25 -17.12 12.53
CA PRO A 200 -55.28 -16.13 12.26
C PRO A 200 -56.63 -16.80 11.98
N VAL A 201 -57.70 -16.09 12.33
CA VAL A 201 -59.06 -16.55 12.01
C VAL A 201 -59.35 -16.29 10.53
N PRO A 202 -59.77 -17.30 9.75
CA PRO A 202 -60.13 -17.12 8.35
C PRO A 202 -61.27 -16.10 8.19
N GLY A 203 -61.17 -15.21 7.20
CA GLY A 203 -62.25 -14.28 6.84
C GLY A 203 -62.28 -12.94 7.59
N LEU A 204 -61.34 -12.66 8.51
CA LEU A 204 -61.17 -11.33 9.10
C LEU A 204 -60.04 -10.56 8.40
N PRO A 205 -60.31 -9.39 7.78
CA PRO A 205 -59.25 -8.55 7.25
C PRO A 205 -58.42 -7.95 8.40
N GLY A 206 -57.10 -8.15 8.36
CA GLY A 206 -56.14 -7.39 9.18
C GLY A 206 -55.75 -6.09 8.48
N SER A 207 -55.40 -5.04 9.23
CA SER A 207 -54.76 -3.84 8.64
C SER A 207 -53.24 -4.04 8.51
N GLU A 208 -52.54 -3.17 7.80
CA GLU A 208 -51.07 -3.25 7.67
C GLU A 208 -50.32 -3.24 9.02
N GLU A 209 -50.94 -2.69 10.07
CA GLU A 209 -50.38 -2.56 11.41
C GLU A 209 -50.89 -3.61 12.40
N THR A 210 -52.05 -4.23 12.12
CA THR A 210 -52.69 -5.21 12.99
C THR A 210 -53.02 -6.48 12.24
N SER A 211 -52.70 -7.63 12.81
CA SER A 211 -53.16 -8.91 12.26
C SER A 211 -54.69 -8.96 12.12
N ALA A 212 -55.22 -9.92 11.35
CA ALA A 212 -56.65 -10.27 11.33
C ALA A 212 -57.25 -10.40 12.76
N SER A 213 -56.42 -10.81 13.72
CA SER A 213 -56.74 -10.95 15.14
C SER A 213 -56.77 -9.61 15.93
N GLY A 214 -56.44 -8.47 15.32
CA GLY A 214 -56.34 -7.15 15.98
C GLY A 214 -55.09 -6.96 16.84
N ILE A 215 -54.15 -7.90 16.77
CA ILE A 215 -52.92 -7.88 17.59
C ILE A 215 -51.82 -7.11 16.85
N PRO A 216 -51.15 -6.14 17.50
CA PRO A 216 -49.99 -5.47 16.93
C PRO A 216 -48.86 -6.47 16.64
N LYS A 217 -48.35 -6.45 15.41
CA LYS A 217 -47.11 -7.18 15.08
C LYS A 217 -45.99 -6.58 15.92
N ALA A 218 -45.16 -7.42 16.54
CA ALA A 218 -44.01 -6.95 17.32
C ALA A 218 -42.93 -6.40 16.38
N LYS A 219 -43.13 -5.21 15.81
CA LYS A 219 -42.16 -4.55 14.92
C LYS A 219 -40.90 -4.08 15.68
N THR A 220 -40.95 -3.97 17.01
CA THR A 220 -39.89 -3.33 17.83
C THR A 220 -39.69 -4.02 19.19
N GLY A 221 -39.24 -5.28 19.17
CA GLY A 221 -38.77 -5.98 20.36
C GLY A 221 -39.82 -6.12 21.49
N PRO A 222 -39.41 -6.55 22.71
CA PRO A 222 -40.32 -6.82 23.82
C PRO A 222 -41.05 -5.59 24.36
N LYS A 223 -40.73 -4.37 23.90
CA LYS A 223 -41.41 -3.12 24.29
C LYS A 223 -42.55 -2.73 23.35
N GLY A 224 -42.63 -3.30 22.15
CA GLY A 224 -43.62 -2.89 21.13
C GLY A 224 -45.09 -3.15 21.47
N ARG A 225 -45.37 -3.98 22.50
CA ARG A 225 -46.74 -4.36 22.92
C ARG A 225 -47.21 -3.72 24.22
N GLY A 226 -46.42 -2.79 24.78
CA GLY A 226 -46.80 -2.02 25.98
C GLY A 226 -46.58 -2.76 27.31
N THR A 227 -47.46 -2.51 28.29
CA THR A 227 -47.41 -3.07 29.66
C THR A 227 -48.05 -4.46 29.72
N ARG A 228 -48.08 -5.08 30.92
CA ARG A 228 -48.80 -6.35 31.13
C ARG A 228 -50.30 -6.20 30.84
N GLU A 229 -50.88 -5.07 31.25
CA GLU A 229 -52.29 -4.73 31.05
C GLU A 229 -52.65 -4.58 29.57
N THR A 230 -51.84 -3.85 28.80
CA THR A 230 -52.11 -3.68 27.36
C THR A 230 -52.05 -5.00 26.61
N ARG A 231 -51.10 -5.88 26.94
CA ARG A 231 -51.02 -7.24 26.37
C ARG A 231 -52.24 -8.08 26.72
N PHE A 232 -52.69 -7.99 27.97
CA PHE A 232 -53.90 -8.67 28.42
C PHE A 232 -55.12 -8.21 27.62
N GLU A 233 -55.29 -6.89 27.41
CA GLU A 233 -56.39 -6.35 26.60
C GLU A 233 -56.33 -6.82 25.15
N TYR A 234 -55.14 -6.82 24.52
CA TYR A 234 -54.99 -7.36 23.16
C TYR A 234 -55.37 -8.84 23.08
N LEU A 235 -54.97 -9.65 24.08
CA LEU A 235 -55.29 -11.07 24.12
C LEU A 235 -56.79 -11.30 24.34
N LYS A 236 -57.42 -10.54 25.23
CA LYS A 236 -58.87 -10.57 25.48
C LYS A 236 -59.66 -10.24 24.21
N GLN A 237 -59.23 -9.23 23.45
CA GLN A 237 -59.83 -8.88 22.16
C GLN A 237 -59.66 -10.00 21.12
N ALA A 238 -58.47 -10.60 21.03
CA ALA A 238 -58.20 -11.68 20.09
C ALA A 238 -59.05 -12.93 20.36
N ILE A 239 -59.16 -13.34 21.64
CA ILE A 239 -60.02 -14.45 22.06
C ILE A 239 -61.49 -14.15 21.73
N SER A 240 -61.95 -12.95 22.06
CA SER A 240 -63.35 -12.52 21.81
C SER A 240 -63.71 -12.49 20.32
N ARG A 241 -62.76 -12.12 19.44
CA ARG A 241 -62.97 -12.15 17.98
C ARG A 241 -63.05 -13.59 17.45
N ARG A 242 -62.23 -14.48 18.01
CA ARG A 242 -62.19 -15.89 17.65
C ARG A 242 -63.44 -16.66 18.10
N SER A 243 -63.98 -16.36 19.28
CA SER A 243 -65.21 -16.99 19.76
C SER A 243 -66.43 -16.59 18.91
N ARG A 244 -66.53 -15.33 18.49
CA ARG A 244 -67.61 -14.85 17.62
C ARG A 244 -67.66 -15.53 16.25
N THR A 245 -66.51 -15.95 15.73
CA THR A 245 -66.42 -16.61 14.42
C THR A 245 -66.75 -18.10 14.51
N THR A 246 -66.43 -18.76 15.62
CA THR A 246 -66.83 -20.14 15.89
C THR A 246 -68.33 -20.33 16.18
N GLU A 247 -69.04 -19.25 16.52
CA GLU A 247 -70.50 -19.28 16.79
C GLU A 247 -71.36 -18.98 15.55
N THR A 248 -70.79 -18.88 14.36
CA THR A 248 -71.58 -18.74 13.14
C THR A 248 -72.37 -20.04 12.90
N PRO A 249 -73.72 -20.04 12.95
CA PRO A 249 -74.49 -21.24 12.69
C PRO A 249 -74.28 -21.66 11.23
N ALA A 250 -74.17 -22.97 11.00
CA ALA A 250 -74.23 -23.56 9.67
C ALA A 250 -75.49 -23.03 8.96
N ALA A 251 -75.29 -22.13 8.00
CA ALA A 251 -76.34 -21.67 7.12
C ALA A 251 -76.73 -22.86 6.22
N ASP A 252 -78.02 -23.19 6.26
CA ASP A 252 -78.68 -24.13 5.36
C ASP A 252 -78.27 -23.94 3.89
N PRO A 253 -78.09 -25.02 3.11
CA PRO A 253 -77.84 -24.94 1.69
C PRO A 253 -79.15 -24.64 0.95
N SER A 254 -79.44 -23.38 0.67
CA SER A 254 -80.52 -23.06 -0.27
C SER A 254 -80.31 -21.74 -1.02
N ALA A 255 -80.48 -21.86 -2.34
CA ALA A 255 -80.63 -20.82 -3.35
C ALA A 255 -79.37 -20.12 -3.88
N ALA A 256 -78.81 -20.76 -4.91
CA ALA A 256 -78.39 -20.20 -6.21
C ALA A 256 -78.39 -18.67 -6.38
N VAL A 257 -77.28 -18.15 -6.95
CA VAL A 257 -77.22 -17.59 -8.33
C VAL A 257 -75.74 -17.28 -8.64
N GLU A 258 -75.25 -17.86 -9.74
CA GLU A 258 -74.00 -17.49 -10.41
C GLU A 258 -74.08 -16.05 -10.94
N GLU A 259 -72.99 -15.27 -10.83
CA GLU A 259 -72.43 -14.58 -12.00
C GLU A 259 -70.97 -14.13 -11.76
N PRO A 260 -70.08 -14.27 -12.77
CA PRO A 260 -68.64 -14.05 -12.64
C PRO A 260 -68.21 -12.65 -13.14
N VAL A 261 -67.34 -11.94 -12.40
CA VAL A 261 -66.86 -10.60 -12.78
C VAL A 261 -65.37 -10.50 -12.34
N PRO A 262 -64.46 -9.90 -13.14
CA PRO A 262 -63.30 -10.59 -13.70
C PRO A 262 -61.99 -10.32 -12.95
N LEU A 263 -61.02 -11.22 -13.18
CA LEU A 263 -59.61 -11.04 -12.84
C LEU A 263 -59.00 -9.92 -13.69
N GLU A 264 -58.91 -8.70 -13.16
CA GLU A 264 -57.93 -7.73 -13.63
C GLU A 264 -56.58 -8.03 -13.00
N VAL A 265 -55.71 -8.60 -13.82
CA VAL A 265 -54.28 -8.77 -13.58
C VAL A 265 -53.66 -7.37 -13.64
N SER A 266 -53.45 -6.74 -12.48
CA SER A 266 -52.63 -5.54 -12.38
C SER A 266 -51.18 -5.95 -12.11
N SER A 267 -50.33 -5.62 -13.06
CA SER A 267 -48.90 -5.89 -13.13
C SER A 267 -48.15 -5.36 -11.92
N MET A 268 -47.26 -6.20 -11.40
CA MET A 268 -46.17 -5.83 -10.49
C MET A 268 -45.33 -4.70 -11.10
N ASP A 269 -45.48 -3.48 -10.56
CA ASP A 269 -44.41 -2.51 -10.55
C ASP A 269 -43.48 -2.87 -9.39
N VAL A 270 -42.34 -3.48 -9.74
CA VAL A 270 -41.22 -3.72 -8.82
C VAL A 270 -40.53 -2.38 -8.62
N ASP A 271 -40.87 -1.72 -7.51
CA ASP A 271 -40.12 -0.55 -7.03
C ASP A 271 -38.80 -1.06 -6.42
N ASP A 272 -37.79 -1.21 -7.28
CA ASP A 272 -36.38 -1.40 -6.91
C ASP A 272 -35.85 -0.09 -6.30
N GLY A 273 -36.15 0.11 -5.01
CA GLY A 273 -35.95 1.38 -4.33
C GLY A 273 -35.45 1.25 -2.89
N ALA A 274 -34.39 0.47 -2.66
CA ALA A 274 -33.61 0.59 -1.41
C ALA A 274 -32.11 0.53 -1.73
N TYR A 275 -31.59 1.71 -2.08
CA TYR A 275 -30.19 2.08 -2.15
C TYR A 275 -29.39 1.53 -0.94
N ASP A 276 -28.52 0.56 -1.18
CA ASP A 276 -27.31 0.36 -0.37
C ASP A 276 -26.21 1.23 -0.99
N SER A 277 -26.21 2.52 -0.63
CA SER A 277 -25.19 3.45 -1.06
C SER A 277 -23.86 3.09 -0.40
N GLU A 278 -22.91 2.59 -1.20
CA GLU A 278 -21.49 2.32 -0.88
C GLU A 278 -20.70 3.53 -0.31
N GLU A 279 -21.36 4.64 0.00
CA GLU A 279 -20.74 5.95 0.27
C GLU A 279 -20.24 6.10 1.72
N ASP A 280 -20.79 5.35 2.68
CA ASP A 280 -20.33 5.36 4.08
C ASP A 280 -19.06 4.50 4.31
N PHE A 281 -18.71 3.61 3.38
CA PHE A 281 -17.53 2.76 3.53
C PHE A 281 -16.23 3.42 3.05
N TYR A 282 -16.32 4.44 2.18
CA TYR A 282 -15.15 5.16 1.62
C TYR A 282 -15.14 6.67 1.89
N GLY A 283 -16.10 7.22 2.65
CA GLY A 283 -16.10 8.63 3.03
C GLY A 283 -14.83 9.03 3.82
N PRO A 284 -14.16 10.15 3.48
CA PRO A 284 -12.97 10.58 4.21
C PRO A 284 -13.36 10.88 5.65
N ARG A 285 -12.68 10.23 6.61
CA ARG A 285 -12.75 10.55 8.03
C ARG A 285 -12.51 12.05 8.21
N ARG A 286 -13.57 12.84 8.32
CA ARG A 286 -13.45 14.22 8.78
C ARG A 286 -13.02 14.15 10.23
N GLY A 287 -11.77 14.56 10.46
CA GLY A 287 -11.19 14.65 11.79
C GLY A 287 -12.07 15.49 12.69
N LEU A 288 -12.49 14.88 13.80
CA LEU A 288 -12.84 15.62 15.00
C LEU A 288 -11.53 16.15 15.57
N GLY A 289 -11.19 17.39 15.19
CA GLY A 289 -10.20 18.18 15.87
C GLY A 289 -10.68 18.48 17.29
N LEU A 290 -9.79 18.21 18.24
CA LEU A 290 -9.79 18.76 19.59
C LEU A 290 -9.65 20.29 19.55
#